data_AF-A0A849Q8B8-F1
#
_entry.id   AF-A0A849Q8B8-F1
#
_cell.length_a   1.000
_cell.length_b   1.000
_cell.length_c   1.000
_cell.angle_alpha   90.00
_cell.angle_beta   90.00
_cell.angle_gamma   90.00
#
_symmetry.space_group_name_H-M   'P 1'
#
loop_
_entity.id
_entity.type
_entity.pdbx_description
1 polymer ?
#
loop_
_entity_poly.entity_id
_entity_poly.type
_entity_poly.pdbx_seq_one_letter_code
_entity_poly.pdbx_strand_id
1 'polypeptide(L)'
;YPVMNLSHAVAVILYEIRRDYALAHDTIKASQEERDRLLEAYDELMEVTDYPPHKLVATRVMIRRIIGRSTLSEWEYHTMMGIVRRATKRIERLEEKSGKAWDEDEDED
;
A
#
# COMPACT_ATOMS: atom_id res chain seq x y z
N TYR A 1 15.99 -46.73 1.95
CA TYR A 1 15.40 -47.59 0.91
C TYR A 1 14.74 -46.72 -0.16
N PRO A 2 15.44 -46.36 -1.26
CA PRO A 2 14.90 -45.48 -2.28
C PRO A 2 14.28 -46.30 -3.42
N VAL A 3 13.33 -47.17 -3.07
CA VAL A 3 12.57 -47.94 -4.07
C VAL A 3 11.11 -47.68 -3.77
N MET A 4 10.42 -47.02 -4.70
CA MET A 4 9.02 -46.61 -4.56
C MET A 4 8.20 -47.26 -5.68
N ASN A 5 6.97 -47.65 -5.35
CA ASN A 5 6.02 -48.15 -6.34
C ASN A 5 5.76 -47.08 -7.42
N LEU A 6 5.62 -47.49 -8.67
CA LEU A 6 5.36 -46.61 -9.80
C LEU A 6 4.17 -45.67 -9.56
N SER A 7 3.07 -46.17 -8.98
CA SER A 7 1.88 -45.36 -8.67
C SER A 7 2.19 -44.25 -7.66
N HIS A 8 3.04 -44.51 -6.68
CA HIS A 8 3.48 -43.48 -5.73
C HIS A 8 4.45 -42.49 -6.37
N ALA A 9 5.36 -42.94 -7.23
CA ALA A 9 6.27 -42.04 -7.96
C ALA A 9 5.47 -41.07 -8.87
N VAL A 10 4.47 -41.59 -9.59
CA VAL A 10 3.55 -40.76 -10.40
C VAL A 10 2.75 -39.81 -9.51
N ALA A 11 2.26 -40.26 -8.35
CA ALA A 11 1.53 -39.40 -7.42
C ALA A 11 2.38 -38.23 -6.91
N VAL A 12 3.65 -38.47 -6.58
CA VAL A 12 4.59 -37.42 -6.15
C VAL A 12 4.84 -36.42 -7.28
N ILE A 13 5.10 -36.89 -8.51
CA ILE A 13 5.34 -36.01 -9.67
C ILE A 13 4.09 -35.16 -9.95
N LEU A 14 2.89 -35.77 -9.98
CA LEU A 14 1.64 -35.04 -10.19
C LEU A 14 1.34 -34.05 -9.05
N TYR A 15 1.71 -34.39 -7.81
CA TYR A 15 1.58 -33.49 -6.67
C TYR A 15 2.49 -32.26 -6.82
N GLU A 16 3.76 -32.44 -7.17
CA GLU A 16 4.68 -31.31 -7.35
C GLU A 16 4.26 -30.43 -8.54
N ILE A 17 3.86 -31.03 -9.67
CA ILE A 17 3.28 -30.27 -10.79
C ILE A 17 2.06 -29.48 -10.33
N ARG A 18 1.08 -30.13 -9.70
CA ARG A 18 -0.12 -29.43 -9.19
C ARG A 18 0.24 -28.32 -8.21
N ARG A 19 1.21 -28.55 -7.33
CA ARG A 19 1.65 -27.58 -6.33
C ARG A 19 2.23 -26.34 -7.00
N ASP A 20 3.09 -26.50 -7.98
CA ASP A 20 3.67 -25.39 -8.74
C ASP A 20 2.60 -24.63 -9.53
N TYR A 21 1.65 -25.35 -10.15
CA TYR A 21 0.52 -24.73 -10.86
C TYR A 21 -0.48 -24.02 -9.92
N ALA A 22 -0.72 -24.53 -8.71
CA ALA A 22 -1.61 -23.90 -7.73
C ALA A 22 -1.02 -22.60 -7.13
N LEU A 23 0.31 -22.53 -7.06
CA LEU A 23 1.06 -21.35 -6.60
C LEU A 23 1.21 -20.29 -7.70
N ALA A 24 0.98 -20.64 -8.96
CA ALA A 24 1.03 -19.73 -10.11
C ALA A 24 -0.22 -18.85 -10.27
N HIS A 25 -0.83 -18.40 -9.16
CA HIS A 25 -1.65 -17.21 -9.22
C HIS A 25 -0.71 -16.02 -9.41
N ASP A 26 -0.37 -15.75 -10.68
CA ASP A 26 0.40 -14.58 -11.09
C ASP A 26 -0.35 -13.35 -10.61
N THR A 27 0.04 -12.89 -9.43
CA THR A 27 -0.55 -11.70 -8.84
C THR A 27 0.00 -10.54 -9.64
N ILE A 28 -0.89 -9.84 -10.35
CA ILE A 28 -0.50 -8.67 -11.16
C ILE A 28 0.22 -7.70 -10.23
N LYS A 29 1.48 -7.41 -10.55
CA LYS A 29 2.34 -6.54 -9.76
C LYS A 29 2.02 -5.10 -10.09
N ALA A 30 1.97 -4.25 -9.07
CA ALA A 30 1.91 -2.82 -9.26
C ALA A 30 3.15 -2.34 -10.02
N SER A 31 2.91 -1.54 -11.05
CA SER A 31 3.92 -0.88 -11.88
C SER A 31 4.79 0.09 -11.07
N GLN A 32 5.91 0.50 -11.65
CA GLN A 32 6.77 1.52 -11.04
C GLN A 32 6.02 2.84 -10.85
N GLU A 33 5.23 3.24 -11.84
CA GLU A 33 4.44 4.47 -11.81
C GLU A 33 3.39 4.46 -10.69
N GLU A 34 2.73 3.33 -10.44
CA GLU A 34 1.81 3.18 -9.31
C GLU A 34 2.52 3.30 -7.96
N ARG A 35 3.71 2.71 -7.83
CA ARG A 35 4.52 2.83 -6.61
C ARG A 35 4.93 4.28 -6.36
N ASP A 36 5.30 5.00 -7.40
CA ASP A 36 5.70 6.41 -7.30
C ASP A 36 4.50 7.28 -6.90
N ARG A 37 3.32 7.07 -7.50
CA ARG A 37 2.06 7.71 -7.07
C ARG A 37 1.72 7.41 -5.61
N LEU A 38 1.96 6.19 -5.15
CA LEU A 38 1.73 5.84 -3.75
C LEU A 38 2.67 6.61 -2.81
N LEU A 39 3.93 6.79 -3.20
CA LEU A 39 4.88 7.61 -2.44
C LEU A 39 4.45 9.07 -2.37
N GLU A 40 3.99 9.64 -3.48
CA GLU A 40 3.43 11.00 -3.52
C GLU A 40 2.22 11.14 -2.58
N ALA A 41 1.29 10.17 -2.59
CA ALA A 41 0.14 10.19 -1.69
C ALA A 41 0.54 10.13 -0.20
N TYR A 42 1.61 9.40 0.13
CA TYR A 42 2.16 9.40 1.50
C TYR A 42 2.79 10.76 1.86
N ASP A 43 3.44 11.42 0.91
CA ASP A 43 4.00 12.75 1.11
C ASP A 43 2.88 13.78 1.38
N GLU A 44 1.81 13.78 0.58
CA GLU A 44 0.62 14.60 0.82
C GLU A 44 0.01 14.34 2.20
N LEU A 45 -0.10 13.07 2.61
CA LEU A 45 -0.62 12.72 3.92
C LEU A 45 0.27 13.26 5.06
N MET A 46 1.59 13.22 4.90
CA MET A 46 2.51 13.77 5.91
C MET A 46 2.42 15.28 5.99
N GLU A 47 2.16 15.96 4.88
CA GLU A 47 1.96 17.41 4.85
C GLU A 47 0.67 17.81 5.57
N VAL A 48 -0.44 17.16 5.24
CA VAL A 48 -1.77 17.44 5.83
C VAL A 48 -1.85 17.03 7.32
N THR A 49 -0.97 16.13 7.78
CA THR A 49 -0.92 15.75 9.22
C THR A 49 0.06 16.57 10.04
N ASP A 50 0.66 17.62 9.47
CA ASP A 50 1.72 18.43 10.08
C ASP A 50 2.87 17.56 10.64
N TYR A 51 3.32 16.61 9.82
CA TYR A 51 4.31 15.63 10.26
C TYR A 51 5.64 16.31 10.63
N PRO A 52 6.28 15.96 11.77
CA PRO A 52 7.43 16.70 12.27
C PRO A 52 8.57 16.84 11.24
N PRO A 53 9.06 18.05 10.95
CA PRO A 53 9.99 18.30 9.85
C PRO A 53 11.33 17.58 10.02
N HIS A 54 11.79 17.44 11.26
CA HIS A 54 13.02 16.71 11.59
C HIS A 54 12.92 15.20 11.35
N LYS A 55 11.71 14.64 11.21
CA LYS A 55 11.46 13.22 10.92
C LYS A 55 11.07 12.98 9.46
N LEU A 56 10.54 13.99 8.77
CA LEU A 56 9.98 13.90 7.42
C LEU A 56 10.93 13.19 6.44
N VAL A 57 12.18 13.65 6.36
CA VAL A 57 13.18 13.10 5.42
C VAL A 57 13.46 11.62 5.71
N ALA A 58 13.64 11.27 6.98
CA ALA A 58 13.92 9.89 7.38
C ALA A 58 12.74 8.96 7.09
N THR A 59 11.52 9.42 7.39
CA THR A 59 10.29 8.68 7.14
C THR A 59 10.03 8.48 5.65
N ARG A 60 10.20 9.52 4.82
CA ARG A 60 10.09 9.41 3.35
C ARG A 60 11.05 8.37 2.77
N VAL A 61 12.30 8.36 3.23
CA VAL A 61 13.30 7.36 2.82
C VAL A 61 12.91 5.95 3.27
N MET A 62 12.41 5.81 4.51
CA MET A 62 11.95 4.52 5.04
C MET A 62 10.79 3.96 4.20
N ILE A 63 9.76 4.76 3.94
CA ILE A 63 8.58 4.37 3.15
C ILE A 63 9.01 3.96 1.73
N ARG A 64 9.86 4.77 1.08
CA ARG A 64 10.41 4.44 -0.25
C ARG A 64 11.19 3.13 -0.27
N ARG A 65 11.96 2.80 0.78
CA ARG A 65 12.66 1.52 0.89
C ARG A 65 11.74 0.33 1.15
N ILE A 66 10.62 0.55 1.85
CA ILE A 66 9.60 -0.48 2.08
C ILE A 66 8.92 -0.79 0.75
N ILE A 67 8.38 0.23 0.07
CA ILE A 67 7.67 0.08 -1.21
C ILE A 67 8.60 -0.41 -2.32
N GLY A 68 9.84 0.09 -2.37
CA GLY A 68 10.81 -0.31 -3.38
C GLY A 68 11.24 -1.78 -3.27
N ARG A 69 11.22 -2.35 -2.07
CA ARG A 69 11.57 -3.77 -1.84
C ARG A 69 10.36 -4.69 -1.78
N SER A 70 9.16 -4.16 -1.62
CA SER A 70 7.95 -4.99 -1.66
C SER A 70 7.58 -5.32 -3.11
N THR A 71 7.10 -6.53 -3.32
CA THR A 71 6.47 -6.95 -4.58
C THR A 71 4.97 -6.71 -4.48
N LEU A 72 4.57 -5.44 -4.33
CA LEU A 72 3.15 -5.08 -4.24
C LEU A 72 2.38 -5.60 -5.45
N SER A 73 1.26 -6.22 -5.16
CA SER A 73 0.18 -6.45 -6.11
C SER A 73 -0.56 -5.16 -6.44
N GLU A 74 -1.22 -5.13 -7.58
CA GLU A 74 -2.13 -4.06 -7.99
C GLU A 74 -3.25 -3.86 -6.96
N TRP A 75 -3.77 -4.96 -6.39
CA TRP A 75 -4.79 -4.91 -5.35
C TRP A 75 -4.29 -4.28 -4.03
N GLU A 76 -3.09 -4.66 -3.57
CA GLU A 76 -2.47 -4.05 -2.39
C GLU A 76 -2.22 -2.56 -2.62
N TYR A 77 -1.71 -2.19 -3.81
CA TYR A 77 -1.54 -0.80 -4.20
C TYR A 77 -2.85 -0.01 -4.10
N HIS A 78 -3.93 -0.48 -4.74
CA HIS A 78 -5.22 0.21 -4.69
C HIS A 78 -5.78 0.32 -3.28
N THR A 79 -5.59 -0.71 -2.46
CA THR A 79 -6.03 -0.73 -1.07
C THR A 79 -5.29 0.33 -0.25
N MET A 80 -3.96 0.35 -0.33
CA MET A 80 -3.13 1.35 0.35
C MET A 80 -3.44 2.77 -0.13
N MET A 81 -3.52 2.97 -1.45
CA MET A 81 -3.86 4.24 -2.07
C MET A 81 -5.22 4.76 -1.61
N GLY A 82 -6.23 3.89 -1.55
CA GLY A 82 -7.56 4.23 -1.08
C GLY A 82 -7.59 4.66 0.39
N ILE A 83 -6.82 4.00 1.25
CA ILE A 83 -6.70 4.35 2.67
C ILE A 83 -6.02 5.71 2.84
N VAL A 84 -4.85 5.90 2.22
CA VAL A 84 -4.06 7.13 2.33
C VAL A 84 -4.87 8.32 1.84
N ARG A 85 -5.42 8.27 0.62
CA ARG A 85 -6.25 9.35 0.07
C ARG A 85 -7.50 9.64 0.89
N ARG A 86 -8.13 8.61 1.47
CA ARG A 86 -9.30 8.80 2.33
C ARG A 86 -8.91 9.52 3.62
N ALA A 87 -7.77 9.18 4.21
CA ALA A 87 -7.25 9.85 5.39
C ALA A 87 -6.94 11.32 5.09
N THR A 88 -6.17 11.61 4.03
CA THR A 88 -5.83 12.98 3.59
C THR A 88 -7.10 13.82 3.42
N LYS A 89 -8.04 13.37 2.58
CA LYS A 89 -9.32 14.07 2.35
C LYS A 89 -10.19 14.23 3.60
N ARG A 90 -10.04 13.34 4.59
CA ARG A 90 -10.82 13.44 5.83
C ARG A 90 -10.26 14.57 6.70
N ILE A 91 -8.94 14.69 6.78
CA ILE A 91 -8.26 15.73 7.55
C ILE A 91 -8.49 17.09 6.91
N GLU A 92 -8.27 17.24 5.61
CA GLU A 92 -8.53 18.50 4.88
C GLU A 92 -9.94 19.03 5.13
N ARG A 93 -10.96 18.15 5.08
CA ARG A 93 -12.36 18.53 5.36
C ARG A 93 -12.62 18.89 6.82
N LEU A 94 -11.84 18.37 7.76
CA LEU A 94 -11.96 18.75 9.17
C LEU A 94 -11.34 20.13 9.39
N GLU A 95 -10.21 20.41 8.75
CA GLU A 95 -9.55 21.72 8.79
C GLU A 95 -10.40 22.81 8.12
N GLU A 96 -10.98 22.53 6.95
CA GLU A 96 -11.88 23.47 6.25
C GLU A 96 -13.12 23.81 7.09
N LYS A 97 -13.72 22.82 7.76
CA LYS A 97 -14.85 23.04 8.65
C LYS A 97 -14.46 23.81 9.90
N SER A 98 -13.26 23.55 10.43
CA SER A 98 -12.75 24.31 11.56
C SER A 98 -12.52 25.77 11.18
N GLY A 99 -11.95 26.06 10.00
CA GLY A 99 -11.73 27.43 9.53
C GLY A 99 -13.03 28.22 9.37
N LYS A 100 -14.04 27.63 8.72
CA LYS A 100 -15.35 28.27 8.50
C LYS A 100 -16.10 28.60 9.80
N ALA A 101 -15.91 27.81 10.85
CA ALA A 101 -16.57 28.07 12.14
C ALA A 101 -16.07 29.35 12.82
N TRP A 102 -14.79 29.72 12.63
CA TRP A 102 -14.24 30.97 13.18
C TRP A 102 -14.65 32.19 12.36
N ASP A 103 -14.78 32.04 11.04
CA ASP A 103 -15.22 33.13 10.16
C ASP A 103 -16.72 33.47 10.36
N GLU A 104 -17.57 32.46 10.65
CA GLU A 104 -19.00 32.67 10.93
C GLU A 104 -19.26 33.35 12.29
N ASP A 105 -18.38 33.15 13.28
CA ASP A 105 -18.48 33.78 14.61
C ASP A 105 -17.99 35.26 14.63
N GLU A 106 -17.15 35.68 13.67
CA GLU A 106 -16.67 37.08 13.57
C GLU A 106 -17.65 38.04 12.87
N ASP A 107 -18.62 37.53 12.11
CA ASP A 107 -19.60 38.32 11.36
C ASP A 107 -20.91 38.60 12.15
N GLU A 108 -21.06 38.09 13.38
CA GLU A 108 -22.25 38.28 14.24
C GLU A 108 -22.14 39.37 15.33
N ASP A 109 -20.99 40.06 15.46
CA ASP A 109 -20.75 41.17 16.41
C ASP A 109 -20.74 42.57 15.75
#